data_AF-A0A8J7PGY9-F1
#
_entry.id   AF-A0A8J7PGY9-F1
#
_cell.length_a   1.000
_cell.length_b   1.000
_cell.length_c   1.000
_cell.angle_alpha   90.00
_cell.angle_beta   90.00
_cell.angle_gamma   90.00
#
_symmetry.space_group_name_H-M   'P 1'
#
loop_
_entity.id
_entity.type
_entity.pdbx_description
1 polymer ?
#
loop_
_entity_poly.entity_id
_entity_poly.type
_entity_poly.pdbx_seq_one_letter_code
_entity_poly.pdbx_strand_id
1 'polypeptide(L)'
;MRRKDKPNYIYLQLAAVAIGLFVLGRLAYMKVQAQAVNRLAAGDRAKAETVRLEINPQANLNFLSRQEILERRRSYLYRHPELLMYQYVPTGAIFDSMEEQKPWWGLKGQLFFGPGNRSIEGDAEESRFLYNPFLLAQANLFLKKVSWDEGFYASREELAASAMPLDCPPQSATIYPRVKKEELTYNVSDFLRQCENASRVKTGLDALEFDLVVYNARDMGYNYLAVSNYESQNIEKSGSIVKIDQYIHCGDTCGYPGGCNNMSPYNDKLFDLGIKSLPAKAVVKLWQNYPRSANDAGDFEVTLLFN
;
A
#
# COMPACT_ATOMS: atom_id res chain seq x y z
N MET A 1 60.33 -30.92 -38.24
CA MET A 1 59.79 -29.59 -37.87
C MET A 1 58.30 -29.72 -37.61
N ARG A 2 57.83 -29.66 -36.34
CA ARG A 2 56.40 -29.59 -36.02
C ARG A 2 56.01 -28.11 -35.85
N ARG A 3 55.14 -27.59 -36.73
CA ARG A 3 54.49 -26.28 -36.55
C ARG A 3 53.64 -26.36 -35.27
N LYS A 4 53.90 -25.47 -34.31
CA LYS A 4 52.99 -25.21 -33.19
C LYS A 4 51.91 -24.27 -33.70
N ASP A 5 50.70 -24.76 -33.86
CA ASP A 5 49.54 -23.94 -34.16
C ASP A 5 49.28 -23.01 -32.97
N LYS A 6 49.23 -21.70 -33.24
CA LYS A 6 48.87 -20.71 -32.23
C LYS A 6 47.36 -20.82 -31.98
N PRO A 7 46.92 -20.90 -30.71
CA PRO A 7 45.50 -20.98 -30.41
C PRO A 7 44.76 -19.74 -30.91
N ASN A 8 43.60 -19.96 -31.51
CA ASN A 8 42.79 -18.94 -32.15
C ASN A 8 41.94 -18.21 -31.09
N TYR A 9 42.47 -17.14 -30.52
CA TYR A 9 41.88 -16.37 -29.41
C TYR A 9 40.57 -15.64 -29.77
N ILE A 10 40.20 -15.61 -31.05
CA ILE A 10 38.98 -14.95 -31.54
C ILE A 10 37.73 -15.54 -30.90
N TYR A 11 37.66 -16.86 -30.71
CA TYR A 11 36.50 -17.51 -30.09
C TYR A 11 36.39 -17.20 -28.59
N LEU A 12 37.52 -17.04 -27.89
CA LEU A 12 37.54 -16.63 -26.48
C LEU A 12 37.08 -15.18 -26.30
N GLN A 13 37.51 -14.30 -27.21
CA GLN A 13 37.11 -12.89 -27.21
C GLN A 13 35.62 -12.72 -27.53
N LEU A 14 35.09 -13.45 -28.50
CA LEU A 14 33.66 -13.45 -28.84
C LEU A 14 32.78 -14.00 -27.69
N ALA A 15 33.23 -15.08 -27.03
CA ALA A 15 32.53 -15.62 -25.86
C ALA A 15 32.50 -14.63 -24.69
N ALA A 16 33.62 -13.94 -24.42
CA ALA A 16 33.69 -12.92 -23.37
C ALA A 16 32.75 -11.72 -23.65
N VAL A 17 32.65 -11.28 -24.91
CA VAL A 17 31.72 -10.20 -25.31
C VAL A 17 30.26 -10.66 -25.16
N ALA A 18 29.92 -11.88 -25.58
CA ALA A 18 28.56 -12.41 -25.45
C ALA A 18 28.13 -12.54 -23.98
N ILE A 19 29.03 -13.04 -23.11
CA ILE A 19 28.79 -13.10 -21.65
C ILE A 19 28.64 -11.69 -21.08
N GLY A 20 29.51 -10.75 -21.46
CA GLY A 20 29.42 -9.35 -21.03
C GLY A 20 28.09 -8.70 -21.40
N LEU A 21 27.62 -8.88 -22.64
CA LEU A 21 26.32 -8.39 -23.09
C LEU A 21 25.15 -9.06 -22.37
N PHE A 22 25.23 -10.37 -22.11
CA PHE A 22 24.22 -11.08 -21.34
C PHE A 22 24.14 -10.60 -19.89
N VAL A 23 25.28 -10.39 -19.23
CA VAL A 23 25.35 -9.86 -17.86
C VAL A 23 24.85 -8.41 -17.80
N LEU A 24 25.25 -7.55 -18.75
CA LEU A 24 24.74 -6.18 -18.84
C LEU A 24 23.24 -6.15 -19.12
N GLY A 25 22.74 -7.03 -19.99
CA GLY A 25 21.32 -7.19 -20.27
C GLY A 25 20.54 -7.65 -19.03
N ARG A 26 21.07 -8.61 -18.27
CA ARG A 26 20.52 -9.06 -16.98
C ARG A 26 20.50 -7.93 -15.95
N LEU A 27 21.59 -7.18 -15.80
CA LEU A 27 21.68 -6.07 -14.85
C LEU A 27 20.75 -4.92 -15.21
N ALA A 28 20.63 -4.58 -16.49
CA ALA A 28 19.69 -3.59 -16.99
C ALA A 28 18.25 -4.06 -16.76
N TYR A 29 17.94 -5.33 -17.05
CA TYR A 29 16.63 -5.92 -16.81
C TYR A 29 16.26 -5.91 -15.32
N MET A 30 17.19 -6.29 -14.43
CA MET A 30 16.97 -6.24 -12.98
C MET A 30 16.78 -4.80 -12.47
N LYS A 31 17.51 -3.81 -13.01
CA LYS A 31 17.29 -2.39 -12.68
C LYS A 31 15.92 -1.89 -13.17
N VAL A 32 15.46 -2.33 -14.33
CA VAL A 32 14.13 -1.98 -14.86
C VAL A 32 13.01 -2.64 -14.04
N GLN A 33 13.17 -3.89 -13.60
CA GLN A 33 12.21 -4.53 -12.69
C GLN A 33 12.18 -3.88 -11.29
N ALA A 34 13.28 -3.25 -10.88
CA ALA A 34 13.37 -2.57 -9.60
C ALA A 34 12.66 -1.20 -9.56
N GLN A 35 12.42 -0.57 -10.72
CA GLN A 35 11.83 0.76 -10.81
C GLN A 35 10.45 0.70 -11.48
N ALA A 36 9.46 1.33 -10.86
CA ALA A 36 8.13 1.40 -11.44
C ALA A 36 8.14 2.09 -12.82
N VAL A 37 7.57 1.42 -13.81
CA VAL A 37 7.38 1.93 -15.18
C VAL A 37 5.99 2.54 -15.37
N ASN A 38 5.05 2.26 -14.47
CA ASN A 38 3.69 2.79 -14.55
C ASN A 38 3.68 4.27 -14.19
N ARG A 39 2.79 5.04 -14.80
CA ARG A 39 2.58 6.46 -14.53
C ARG A 39 1.11 6.80 -14.64
N LEU A 40 0.65 7.71 -13.78
CA LEU A 40 -0.64 8.34 -13.96
C LEU A 40 -0.64 9.24 -15.21
N ALA A 41 -1.74 9.20 -15.95
CA ALA A 41 -2.06 10.21 -16.95
C ALA A 41 -2.57 11.48 -16.23
N ALA A 42 -1.63 12.34 -15.79
CA ALA A 42 -1.89 13.53 -15.01
C ALA A 42 -1.21 14.79 -15.60
N GLY A 43 -1.61 15.98 -15.14
CA GLY A 43 -1.15 17.26 -15.67
C GLY A 43 -1.57 17.45 -17.13
N ASP A 44 -0.62 17.88 -17.97
CA ASP A 44 -0.84 18.08 -19.41
C ASP A 44 -1.20 16.79 -20.16
N ARG A 45 -0.93 15.63 -19.55
CA ARG A 45 -1.22 14.30 -20.12
C ARG A 45 -2.51 13.70 -19.58
N ALA A 46 -3.28 14.45 -18.78
CA ALA A 46 -4.57 14.03 -18.27
C ALA A 46 -5.54 13.72 -19.42
N LYS A 47 -6.21 12.57 -19.34
CA LYS A 47 -7.24 12.13 -20.30
C LYS A 47 -8.67 12.41 -19.81
N ALA A 48 -8.81 12.82 -18.56
CA ALA A 48 -10.07 13.16 -17.91
C ALA A 48 -9.86 14.33 -16.94
N GLU A 49 -10.91 15.13 -16.72
CA GLU A 49 -10.89 16.22 -15.74
C GLU A 49 -11.00 15.70 -14.30
N THR A 50 -11.95 14.79 -14.09
CA THR A 50 -12.29 14.22 -12.79
C THR A 50 -12.69 12.76 -12.98
N VAL A 51 -12.19 11.88 -12.11
CA VAL A 51 -12.55 10.46 -12.07
C VAL A 51 -12.96 10.11 -10.65
N ARG A 52 -14.20 9.64 -10.47
CA ARG A 52 -14.67 9.08 -9.20
C ARG A 52 -14.33 7.61 -9.18
N LEU A 53 -13.66 7.17 -8.12
CA LEU A 53 -13.27 5.77 -7.96
C LEU A 53 -14.30 5.03 -7.11
N GLU A 54 -14.61 3.81 -7.52
CA GLU A 54 -15.28 2.86 -6.64
C GLU A 54 -14.26 2.30 -5.63
N ILE A 55 -14.65 2.24 -4.35
CA ILE A 55 -13.86 1.58 -3.32
C ILE A 55 -14.15 0.09 -3.40
N ASN A 56 -13.19 -0.66 -3.90
CA ASN A 56 -13.33 -2.10 -4.08
C ASN A 56 -13.33 -2.81 -2.73
N PRO A 57 -14.18 -3.83 -2.57
CA PRO A 57 -14.30 -4.55 -1.32
C PRO A 57 -13.02 -5.33 -1.00
N GLN A 58 -12.87 -5.63 0.28
CA GLN A 58 -11.89 -6.58 0.78
C GLN A 58 -12.13 -7.96 0.16
N ALA A 59 -11.09 -8.79 0.20
CA ALA A 59 -11.17 -10.14 -0.31
C ALA A 59 -10.20 -11.08 0.39
N ASN A 60 -10.60 -12.35 0.45
CA ASN A 60 -9.71 -13.42 0.83
C ASN A 60 -8.62 -13.63 -0.23
N LEU A 61 -7.36 -13.60 0.23
CA LEU A 61 -6.17 -13.85 -0.58
C LEU A 61 -5.41 -15.12 -0.14
N ASN A 62 -5.89 -15.80 0.91
CA ASN A 62 -5.24 -16.97 1.47
C ASN A 62 -5.08 -18.05 0.40
N PHE A 63 -3.85 -18.55 0.28
CA PHE A 63 -3.50 -19.66 -0.60
C PHE A 63 -3.72 -19.38 -2.09
N LEU A 64 -3.85 -18.11 -2.50
CA LEU A 64 -3.83 -17.76 -3.93
C LEU A 64 -2.40 -17.71 -4.45
N SER A 65 -2.24 -17.91 -5.75
CA SER A 65 -0.99 -17.59 -6.44
C SER A 65 -0.83 -16.07 -6.57
N ARG A 66 0.42 -15.62 -6.64
CA ARG A 66 0.74 -14.20 -6.92
C ARG A 66 0.15 -13.76 -8.26
N GLN A 67 0.12 -14.63 -9.27
CA GLN A 67 -0.48 -14.32 -10.56
C GLN A 67 -1.97 -13.98 -10.42
N GLU A 68 -2.75 -14.79 -9.72
CA GLU A 68 -4.19 -14.54 -9.52
C GLU A 68 -4.43 -13.20 -8.81
N ILE A 69 -3.63 -12.89 -7.78
CA ILE A 69 -3.72 -11.62 -7.03
C ILE A 69 -3.40 -10.43 -7.95
N LEU A 70 -2.32 -10.51 -8.71
CA LEU A 70 -1.90 -9.44 -9.62
C LEU A 70 -2.83 -9.27 -10.82
N GLU A 71 -3.46 -10.34 -11.30
CA GLU A 71 -4.49 -10.27 -12.34
C GLU A 71 -5.75 -9.58 -11.83
N ARG A 72 -6.20 -9.88 -10.61
CA ARG A 72 -7.32 -9.17 -9.98
C ARG A 72 -6.99 -7.69 -9.80
N ARG A 73 -5.82 -7.35 -9.25
CA ARG A 73 -5.34 -5.96 -9.16
C ARG A 73 -5.33 -5.25 -10.52
N ARG A 74 -4.81 -5.92 -11.55
CA ARG A 74 -4.80 -5.42 -12.93
C ARG A 74 -6.22 -5.16 -13.44
N SER A 75 -7.17 -6.03 -13.15
CA SER A 75 -8.57 -5.84 -13.54
C SER A 75 -9.18 -4.57 -12.94
N TYR A 76 -8.85 -4.21 -11.69
CA TYR A 76 -9.29 -2.98 -11.05
C TYR A 76 -8.68 -1.73 -11.71
N LEU A 77 -7.40 -1.77 -12.09
CA LEU A 77 -6.78 -0.68 -12.85
C LEU A 77 -7.45 -0.46 -14.21
N TYR A 78 -7.81 -1.53 -14.91
CA TYR A 78 -8.46 -1.43 -16.22
C TYR A 78 -9.94 -1.04 -16.18
N ARG A 79 -10.51 -0.80 -14.99
CA ARG A 79 -11.78 -0.07 -14.88
C ARG A 79 -11.62 1.43 -15.17
N HIS A 80 -10.40 1.97 -15.00
CA HIS A 80 -10.08 3.38 -15.26
C HIS A 80 -8.84 3.51 -16.16
N PRO A 81 -8.86 3.00 -17.41
CA PRO A 81 -7.73 3.11 -18.33
C PRO A 81 -7.35 4.56 -18.67
N GLU A 82 -8.28 5.51 -18.51
CA GLU A 82 -8.05 6.96 -18.63
C GLU A 82 -7.05 7.50 -17.62
N LEU A 83 -6.86 6.85 -16.48
CA LEU A 83 -5.88 7.23 -15.46
C LEU A 83 -4.48 6.67 -15.74
N LEU A 84 -4.33 5.73 -16.68
CA LEU A 84 -3.05 5.11 -17.01
C LEU A 84 -2.38 5.80 -18.20
N MET A 85 -1.08 6.07 -18.08
CA MET A 85 -0.29 6.52 -19.22
C MET A 85 0.02 5.40 -20.21
N TYR A 86 0.30 4.20 -19.68
CA TYR A 86 0.76 3.03 -20.43
C TYR A 86 0.03 1.77 -19.99
N GLN A 87 0.29 0.65 -20.66
CA GLN A 87 -0.13 -0.66 -20.19
C GLN A 87 0.47 -0.94 -18.80
N TYR A 88 -0.35 -1.39 -17.86
CA TYR A 88 0.09 -1.64 -16.50
C TYR A 88 0.94 -2.89 -16.39
N VAL A 89 2.09 -2.75 -15.71
CA VAL A 89 2.99 -3.84 -15.34
C VAL A 89 3.25 -3.75 -13.83
N PRO A 90 2.88 -4.76 -13.02
CA PRO A 90 3.18 -4.76 -11.59
C PRO A 90 4.66 -4.52 -11.33
N THR A 91 5.00 -3.62 -10.41
CA THR A 91 6.39 -3.33 -10.06
C THR A 91 6.99 -4.49 -9.27
N GLY A 92 8.00 -5.15 -9.84
CA GLY A 92 8.62 -6.34 -9.22
C GLY A 92 9.17 -6.08 -7.82
N ALA A 93 9.82 -4.93 -7.61
CA ALA A 93 10.32 -4.53 -6.28
C ALA A 93 9.24 -4.28 -5.21
N ILE A 94 7.95 -4.37 -5.55
CA ILE A 94 6.83 -4.29 -4.61
C ILE A 94 6.20 -5.67 -4.43
N PHE A 95 6.03 -6.44 -5.51
CA PHE A 95 5.18 -7.63 -5.49
C PHE A 95 5.92 -8.97 -5.64
N ASP A 96 7.19 -8.98 -6.05
CA ASP A 96 7.91 -10.24 -6.34
C ASP A 96 8.28 -11.01 -5.06
N SER A 97 8.38 -10.32 -3.92
CA SER A 97 8.67 -10.94 -2.61
C SER A 97 7.44 -11.55 -1.93
N MET A 98 6.25 -11.37 -2.51
CA MET A 98 5.04 -12.09 -2.10
C MET A 98 5.23 -13.59 -2.36
N GLU A 99 4.96 -14.41 -1.35
CA GLU A 99 5.01 -15.86 -1.48
C GLU A 99 3.65 -16.42 -1.90
N GLU A 100 3.67 -17.31 -2.88
CA GLU A 100 2.47 -17.95 -3.41
C GLU A 100 1.97 -19.03 -2.46
N GLN A 101 0.66 -19.30 -2.49
CA GLN A 101 0.05 -20.36 -1.69
C GLN A 101 0.29 -20.20 -0.16
N LYS A 102 0.59 -18.97 0.28
CA LYS A 102 0.70 -18.60 1.69
C LYS A 102 -0.59 -17.91 2.16
N PRO A 103 -0.90 -17.99 3.46
CA PRO A 103 -1.95 -17.16 4.02
C PRO A 103 -1.52 -15.70 4.09
N TRP A 104 -2.46 -14.84 4.45
CA TRP A 104 -2.28 -13.42 4.69
C TRP A 104 -2.72 -13.08 6.11
N TRP A 105 -2.22 -11.98 6.66
CA TRP A 105 -2.86 -11.38 7.83
C TRP A 105 -4.33 -11.10 7.50
N GLY A 106 -5.24 -11.71 8.27
CA GLY A 106 -6.68 -11.53 8.12
C GLY A 106 -7.18 -10.40 9.02
N LEU A 107 -8.18 -9.64 8.55
CA LEU A 107 -8.71 -8.50 9.30
C LEU A 107 -9.31 -8.89 10.66
N LYS A 108 -10.00 -10.04 10.74
CA LYS A 108 -10.48 -10.56 12.04
C LYS A 108 -9.31 -11.06 12.88
N GLY A 109 -8.37 -11.75 12.25
CA GLY A 109 -7.15 -12.21 12.88
C GLY A 109 -6.40 -11.08 13.58
N GLN A 110 -6.15 -9.98 12.88
CA GLN A 110 -5.45 -8.82 13.42
C GLN A 110 -6.25 -8.12 14.53
N LEU A 111 -7.56 -7.91 14.34
CA LEU A 111 -8.37 -7.15 15.27
C LEU A 111 -8.67 -7.91 16.58
N PHE A 112 -8.97 -9.21 16.50
CA PHE A 112 -9.46 -9.97 17.66
C PHE A 112 -8.47 -11.00 18.20
N PHE A 113 -7.75 -11.73 17.33
CA PHE A 113 -7.04 -12.94 17.75
C PHE A 113 -5.53 -12.76 17.88
N GLY A 114 -4.95 -11.78 17.19
CA GLY A 114 -3.51 -11.57 17.14
C GLY A 114 -2.76 -12.74 16.48
N PRO A 115 -1.43 -12.83 16.72
CA PRO A 115 -0.60 -13.87 16.14
C PRO A 115 -0.99 -15.28 16.57
N GLY A 116 -0.96 -16.24 15.64
CA GLY A 116 -1.24 -17.66 15.84
C GLY A 116 -2.07 -18.27 14.72
N ASN A 117 -2.68 -19.43 14.96
CA ASN A 117 -3.48 -20.15 13.95
C ASN A 117 -4.68 -19.36 13.42
N ARG A 118 -5.19 -18.41 14.20
CA ARG A 118 -6.37 -17.59 13.89
C ARG A 118 -6.02 -16.22 13.30
N SER A 119 -4.73 -15.92 13.13
CA SER A 119 -4.25 -14.67 12.53
C SER A 119 -4.69 -14.46 11.08
N ILE A 120 -5.06 -15.55 10.40
CA ILE A 120 -5.45 -15.56 8.98
C ILE A 120 -6.97 -15.47 8.78
N GLU A 121 -7.74 -15.32 9.85
CA GLU A 121 -9.21 -15.26 9.81
C GLU A 121 -9.72 -13.94 9.24
N GLY A 122 -10.75 -14.03 8.40
CA GLY A 122 -11.34 -12.91 7.68
C GLY A 122 -10.69 -12.69 6.30
N ASP A 123 -11.14 -11.65 5.60
CA ASP A 123 -10.48 -11.20 4.38
C ASP A 123 -9.08 -10.67 4.69
N ALA A 124 -8.19 -10.72 3.70
CA ALA A 124 -6.81 -10.30 3.89
C ALA A 124 -6.74 -8.78 4.11
N GLU A 125 -5.99 -8.35 5.11
CA GLU A 125 -5.80 -6.95 5.47
C GLU A 125 -5.30 -6.12 4.28
N GLU A 126 -4.30 -6.63 3.56
CA GLU A 126 -3.69 -5.96 2.41
C GLU A 126 -4.60 -5.92 1.17
N SER A 127 -5.69 -6.69 1.15
CA SER A 127 -6.64 -6.65 0.02
C SER A 127 -7.26 -5.25 -0.14
N ARG A 128 -7.41 -4.52 0.98
CA ARG A 128 -7.89 -3.12 1.02
C ARG A 128 -7.06 -2.22 0.11
N PHE A 129 -5.75 -2.44 0.05
CA PHE A 129 -4.82 -1.61 -0.69
C PHE A 129 -4.45 -2.22 -2.06
N LEU A 130 -4.30 -3.54 -2.13
CA LEU A 130 -3.99 -4.28 -3.36
C LEU A 130 -5.08 -4.10 -4.41
N TYR A 131 -6.35 -4.13 -4.00
CA TYR A 131 -7.51 -4.04 -4.90
C TYR A 131 -8.05 -2.62 -5.05
N ASN A 132 -7.41 -1.63 -4.44
CA ASN A 132 -7.68 -0.21 -4.67
C ASN A 132 -6.44 0.51 -5.22
N PRO A 133 -5.94 0.10 -6.41
CA PRO A 133 -4.60 0.45 -6.90
C PRO A 133 -4.41 1.91 -7.30
N PHE A 134 -5.50 2.68 -7.49
CA PHE A 134 -5.43 4.12 -7.76
C PHE A 134 -5.46 4.98 -6.50
N LEU A 135 -5.81 4.42 -5.34
CA LEU A 135 -5.69 5.13 -4.08
C LEU A 135 -4.20 5.14 -3.70
N LEU A 136 -3.53 6.24 -4.03
CA LEU A 136 -2.06 6.31 -4.06
C LEU A 136 -1.45 6.32 -2.66
N ALA A 137 -2.14 7.00 -1.73
CA ALA A 137 -1.80 7.05 -0.32
C ALA A 137 -3.09 6.86 0.49
N GLN A 138 -3.20 5.76 1.22
CA GLN A 138 -4.39 5.42 2.00
C GLN A 138 -4.08 5.48 3.50
N ALA A 139 -5.01 5.99 4.29
CA ALA A 139 -4.97 5.84 5.74
C ALA A 139 -5.37 4.41 6.11
N ASN A 140 -4.46 3.67 6.73
CA ASN A 140 -4.77 2.47 7.48
C ASN A 140 -5.21 2.88 8.89
N LEU A 141 -6.51 3.04 9.10
CA LEU A 141 -7.10 3.42 10.39
C LEU A 141 -7.37 2.17 11.22
N PHE A 142 -6.85 2.12 12.44
CA PHE A 142 -7.04 0.99 13.36
C PHE A 142 -7.16 1.45 14.82
N LEU A 143 -7.81 0.62 15.63
CA LEU A 143 -7.87 0.84 17.07
C LEU A 143 -6.59 0.31 17.72
N LYS A 144 -5.90 1.15 18.52
CA LYS A 144 -4.66 0.76 19.23
C LYS A 144 -4.88 -0.47 20.11
N LYS A 145 -6.06 -0.53 20.72
CA LYS A 145 -6.51 -1.65 21.56
C LYS A 145 -8.02 -1.79 21.47
N VAL A 146 -8.47 -2.99 21.12
CA VAL A 146 -9.88 -3.36 21.24
C VAL A 146 -10.20 -3.56 22.72
N SER A 147 -11.14 -2.77 23.23
CA SER A 147 -11.72 -2.88 24.56
C SER A 147 -13.21 -3.17 24.43
N TRP A 148 -13.80 -3.92 25.36
CA TRP A 148 -15.21 -4.29 25.34
C TRP A 148 -15.79 -4.43 26.75
N ASP A 149 -17.12 -4.42 26.86
CA ASP A 149 -17.83 -4.65 28.12
C ASP A 149 -17.86 -6.15 28.44
N GLU A 150 -17.09 -6.56 29.45
CA GLU A 150 -17.00 -7.95 29.91
C GLU A 150 -18.31 -8.46 30.56
N GLY A 151 -19.23 -7.56 30.92
CA GLY A 151 -20.58 -7.93 31.36
C GLY A 151 -21.51 -8.31 30.19
N PHE A 152 -21.17 -7.90 28.96
CA PHE A 152 -21.93 -8.23 27.75
C PHE A 152 -21.26 -9.33 26.92
N TYR A 153 -19.93 -9.33 26.81
CA TYR A 153 -19.17 -10.35 26.10
C TYR A 153 -18.24 -11.11 27.04
N ALA A 154 -18.41 -12.42 27.14
CA ALA A 154 -17.59 -13.28 27.99
C ALA A 154 -16.21 -13.59 27.40
N SER A 155 -16.00 -13.31 26.11
CA SER A 155 -14.74 -13.62 25.40
C SER A 155 -14.55 -12.75 24.16
N ARG A 156 -13.30 -12.72 23.66
CA ARG A 156 -13.00 -12.08 22.37
C ARG A 156 -13.69 -12.78 21.20
N GLU A 157 -13.90 -14.08 21.29
CA GLU A 157 -14.65 -14.87 20.31
C GLU A 157 -16.07 -14.37 20.16
N GLU A 158 -16.73 -14.06 21.27
CA GLU A 158 -18.09 -13.52 21.28
C GLU A 158 -18.12 -12.11 20.68
N LEU A 159 -17.15 -11.26 21.06
CA LEU A 159 -17.00 -9.93 20.44
C LEU A 159 -16.73 -10.02 18.93
N ALA A 160 -15.91 -10.97 18.49
CA ALA A 160 -15.59 -11.19 17.07
C ALA A 160 -16.79 -11.69 16.25
N ALA A 161 -17.83 -12.19 16.91
CA ALA A 161 -19.12 -12.53 16.32
C ALA A 161 -20.10 -11.34 16.28
N SER A 162 -19.76 -10.21 16.90
CA SER A 162 -20.56 -8.97 16.83
C SER A 162 -20.44 -8.28 15.47
N ALA A 163 -21.22 -7.20 15.29
CA ALA A 163 -21.16 -6.33 14.11
C ALA A 163 -20.06 -5.25 14.20
N MET A 164 -19.01 -5.46 15.00
CA MET A 164 -17.91 -4.51 15.10
C MET A 164 -17.22 -4.35 13.73
N PRO A 165 -17.07 -3.12 13.21
CA PRO A 165 -16.42 -2.92 11.93
C PRO A 165 -14.95 -3.32 12.02
N LEU A 166 -14.46 -4.01 10.98
CA LEU A 166 -13.08 -4.50 10.93
C LEU A 166 -12.08 -3.44 10.47
N ASP A 167 -12.56 -2.41 9.79
CA ASP A 167 -11.78 -1.29 9.28
C ASP A 167 -12.62 -0.03 9.09
N CYS A 168 -11.95 1.08 8.80
CA CYS A 168 -12.56 2.33 8.34
C CYS A 168 -12.08 2.63 6.91
N PRO A 169 -12.73 2.05 5.87
CA PRO A 169 -12.36 2.34 4.49
C PRO A 169 -12.71 3.80 4.14
N PRO A 170 -12.10 4.38 3.09
CA PRO A 170 -12.59 5.65 2.57
C PRO A 170 -14.05 5.49 2.12
N GLN A 171 -14.90 6.45 2.46
CA GLN A 171 -16.29 6.55 2.00
C GLN A 171 -16.35 7.03 0.55
N SER A 172 -15.37 7.82 0.11
CA SER A 172 -15.28 8.33 -1.25
C SER A 172 -13.84 8.55 -1.67
N ALA A 173 -13.60 8.42 -2.98
CA ALA A 173 -12.32 8.70 -3.61
C ALA A 173 -12.53 9.39 -4.96
N THR A 174 -11.85 10.52 -5.17
CA THR A 174 -11.90 11.27 -6.43
C THR A 174 -10.50 11.69 -6.84
N ILE A 175 -10.15 11.43 -8.09
CA ILE A 175 -8.92 11.91 -8.71
C ILE A 175 -9.25 13.06 -9.65
N TYR A 176 -8.44 14.11 -9.60
CA TYR A 176 -8.43 15.27 -10.49
C TYR A 176 -7.12 15.27 -11.28
N PRO A 177 -7.01 14.49 -12.37
CA PRO A 177 -5.72 14.23 -13.01
C PRO A 177 -5.07 15.50 -13.56
N ARG A 178 -5.87 16.43 -14.11
CA ARG A 178 -5.37 17.69 -14.70
C ARG A 178 -4.62 18.56 -13.70
N VAL A 179 -5.13 18.66 -12.47
CA VAL A 179 -4.50 19.42 -11.37
C VAL A 179 -3.63 18.55 -10.47
N LYS A 180 -3.43 17.27 -10.84
CA LYS A 180 -2.54 16.32 -10.17
C LYS A 180 -2.89 16.11 -8.68
N LYS A 181 -4.18 15.93 -8.41
CA LYS A 181 -4.72 15.80 -7.06
C LYS A 181 -5.60 14.55 -6.92
N GLU A 182 -5.61 13.94 -5.74
CA GLU A 182 -6.57 12.95 -5.28
C GLU A 182 -7.18 13.41 -3.94
N GLU A 183 -8.45 13.11 -3.72
CA GLU A 183 -9.16 13.34 -2.46
C GLU A 183 -9.83 12.05 -1.98
N LEU A 184 -9.49 11.63 -0.76
CA LEU A 184 -10.08 10.48 -0.06
C LEU A 184 -10.81 11.00 1.18
N THR A 185 -12.05 10.59 1.38
CA THR A 185 -12.82 10.97 2.57
C THR A 185 -13.10 9.76 3.44
N TYR A 186 -12.85 9.88 4.74
CA TYR A 186 -13.07 8.86 5.77
C TYR A 186 -14.10 9.39 6.77
N ASN A 187 -15.08 8.55 7.13
CA ASN A 187 -16.06 8.86 8.16
C ASN A 187 -15.66 8.24 9.50
N VAL A 188 -14.66 8.85 10.12
CA VAL A 188 -14.07 8.40 11.38
C VAL A 188 -15.10 8.51 12.52
N SER A 189 -15.92 9.55 12.52
CA SER A 189 -17.00 9.73 13.50
C SER A 189 -18.00 8.57 13.48
N ASP A 190 -18.38 8.07 12.30
CA ASP A 190 -19.25 6.91 12.18
C ASP A 190 -18.54 5.61 12.55
N PHE A 191 -17.30 5.40 12.09
CA PHE A 191 -16.51 4.23 12.45
C PHE A 191 -16.36 4.08 13.98
N LEU A 192 -15.95 5.14 14.68
CA LEU A 192 -15.79 5.12 16.14
C LEU A 192 -17.12 4.85 16.86
N ARG A 193 -18.23 5.43 16.38
CA ARG A 193 -19.57 5.16 16.92
C ARG A 193 -20.00 3.71 16.70
N GLN A 194 -19.72 3.13 15.54
CA GLN A 194 -20.01 1.72 15.27
C GLN A 194 -19.19 0.80 16.17
N CYS A 195 -17.90 1.10 16.36
CA CYS A 195 -17.03 0.41 17.32
C CYS A 195 -17.56 0.50 18.75
N GLU A 196 -17.98 1.69 19.20
CA GLU A 196 -18.57 1.88 20.53
C GLU A 196 -19.87 1.09 20.70
N ASN A 197 -20.76 1.15 19.72
CA ASN A 197 -22.03 0.42 19.76
C ASN A 197 -21.81 -1.10 19.81
N ALA A 198 -20.86 -1.61 19.04
CA ALA A 198 -20.57 -3.03 19.00
C ALA A 198 -19.85 -3.50 20.27
N SER A 199 -18.84 -2.77 20.75
CA SER A 199 -18.05 -3.14 21.93
C SER A 199 -18.70 -2.79 23.27
N ARG A 200 -19.73 -1.93 23.26
CA ARG A 200 -20.36 -1.30 24.44
C ARG A 200 -19.40 -0.45 25.28
N VAL A 201 -18.26 -0.05 24.72
CA VAL A 201 -17.26 0.77 25.38
C VAL A 201 -17.04 2.05 24.58
N LYS A 202 -17.06 3.19 25.29
CA LYS A 202 -16.78 4.50 24.70
C LYS A 202 -15.45 4.47 23.96
N THR A 203 -15.49 4.78 22.67
CA THR A 203 -14.31 4.70 21.79
C THR A 203 -14.07 6.07 21.16
N GLY A 204 -12.99 6.74 21.56
CA GLY A 204 -12.64 8.07 21.09
C GLY A 204 -11.45 8.09 20.14
N LEU A 205 -11.06 9.29 19.70
CA LEU A 205 -9.87 9.49 18.86
C LEU A 205 -8.56 9.08 19.54
N ASP A 206 -8.52 9.09 20.88
CA ASP A 206 -7.40 8.62 21.69
C ASP A 206 -7.14 7.12 21.51
N ALA A 207 -8.16 6.35 21.13
CA ALA A 207 -8.06 4.93 20.84
C ALA A 207 -7.72 4.64 19.36
N LEU A 208 -7.64 5.66 18.51
CA LEU A 208 -7.42 5.52 17.07
C LEU A 208 -5.99 5.92 16.70
N GLU A 209 -5.39 5.12 15.83
CA GLU A 209 -4.15 5.46 15.12
C GLU A 209 -4.40 5.32 13.62
N PHE A 210 -3.55 5.99 12.84
CA PHE A 210 -3.49 5.69 11.42
C PHE A 210 -2.07 5.73 10.89
N ASP A 211 -1.82 4.81 9.96
CA ASP A 211 -0.62 4.74 9.16
C ASP A 211 -0.93 5.11 7.71
N LEU A 212 0.11 5.36 6.93
CA LEU A 212 0.00 5.53 5.48
C LEU A 212 0.48 4.28 4.74
N VAL A 213 -0.42 3.69 3.95
CA VAL A 213 -0.10 2.66 2.97
C VAL A 213 0.01 3.31 1.59
N VAL A 214 1.21 3.25 1.00
CA VAL A 214 1.66 4.10 -0.11
C VAL A 214 2.43 3.33 -1.19
N TYR A 215 2.50 2.00 -1.11
CA TYR A 215 3.12 1.22 -2.19
C TYR A 215 2.36 1.38 -3.52
N ASN A 216 1.09 1.79 -3.53
CA ASN A 216 0.37 2.15 -4.76
C ASN A 216 0.98 3.40 -5.43
N ALA A 217 1.34 4.43 -4.66
CA ALA A 217 2.09 5.57 -5.18
C ALA A 217 3.44 5.14 -5.77
N ARG A 218 4.15 4.23 -5.08
CA ARG A 218 5.41 3.64 -5.56
C ARG A 218 5.23 2.88 -6.87
N ASP A 219 4.18 2.07 -6.96
CA ASP A 219 3.84 1.31 -8.16
C ASP A 219 3.50 2.22 -9.35
N MET A 220 3.02 3.45 -9.08
CA MET A 220 2.76 4.51 -10.06
C MET A 220 3.94 5.48 -10.29
N GLY A 221 5.12 5.16 -9.74
CA GLY A 221 6.36 5.87 -10.03
C GLY A 221 6.73 7.00 -9.08
N TYR A 222 5.96 7.25 -8.02
CA TYR A 222 6.34 8.20 -6.97
C TYR A 222 7.25 7.50 -5.96
N ASN A 223 8.44 8.03 -5.74
CA ASN A 223 9.46 7.38 -4.89
C ASN A 223 9.59 8.02 -3.51
N TYR A 224 9.03 9.22 -3.33
CA TYR A 224 9.14 9.98 -2.09
C TYR A 224 7.81 10.61 -1.73
N LEU A 225 7.59 10.83 -0.44
CA LEU A 225 6.44 11.56 0.07
C LEU A 225 6.74 12.39 1.30
N ALA A 226 5.82 13.29 1.64
CA ALA A 226 5.75 13.93 2.95
C ALA A 226 4.29 14.28 3.26
N VAL A 227 3.89 14.16 4.52
CA VAL A 227 2.66 14.80 5.01
C VAL A 227 2.97 16.28 5.24
N SER A 228 2.26 17.20 4.57
CA SER A 228 2.53 18.64 4.63
C SER A 228 2.26 19.20 6.02
N ASN A 229 3.21 19.96 6.59
CA ASN A 229 3.03 20.67 7.86
C ASN A 229 2.13 21.91 7.74
N TYR A 230 2.01 22.46 6.53
CA TYR A 230 1.33 23.75 6.32
C TYR A 230 -0.11 23.56 5.85
N GLU A 231 -0.37 22.49 5.11
CA GLU A 231 -1.67 22.25 4.49
C GLU A 231 -2.51 21.21 5.23
N SER A 232 -1.87 20.42 6.11
CA SER A 232 -2.57 19.50 7.00
C SER A 232 -3.12 20.22 8.23
N GLN A 233 -4.23 19.72 8.76
CA GLN A 233 -4.95 20.25 9.91
C GLN A 233 -5.31 19.10 10.85
N ASN A 234 -5.08 19.28 12.14
CA ASN A 234 -5.40 18.29 13.20
C ASN A 234 -4.70 16.93 13.05
N ILE A 235 -3.49 16.90 12.47
CA ILE A 235 -2.63 15.71 12.39
C ILE A 235 -1.49 15.82 13.41
N GLU A 236 -1.09 14.73 14.07
CA GLU A 236 -0.05 14.75 15.10
C GLU A 236 1.36 14.82 14.50
N LYS A 237 1.66 13.97 13.51
CA LYS A 237 2.98 13.85 12.89
C LYS A 237 2.96 14.25 11.41
N SER A 238 3.83 15.19 11.03
CA SER A 238 3.96 15.64 9.64
C SER A 238 5.35 16.25 9.35
N GLY A 239 5.66 16.47 8.07
CA GLY A 239 6.77 17.31 7.60
C GLY A 239 8.06 16.59 7.21
N SER A 240 8.19 15.29 7.50
CA SER A 240 9.37 14.54 7.10
C SER A 240 9.26 14.05 5.66
N ILE A 241 10.31 14.28 4.85
CA ILE A 241 10.46 13.58 3.56
C ILE A 241 10.79 12.11 3.86
N VAL A 242 10.06 11.22 3.21
CA VAL A 242 10.18 9.77 3.34
C VAL A 242 10.39 9.17 1.96
N LYS A 243 11.35 8.24 1.84
CA LYS A 243 11.43 7.36 0.68
C LYS A 243 10.36 6.27 0.82
N ILE A 244 9.59 6.04 -0.24
CA ILE A 244 8.60 4.98 -0.26
C ILE A 244 9.33 3.67 -0.57
N ASP A 245 9.52 2.83 0.44
CA ASP A 245 10.16 1.53 0.36
C ASP A 245 9.22 0.36 0.68
N GLN A 246 7.93 0.65 0.90
CA GLN A 246 6.90 -0.35 1.14
C GLN A 246 6.81 -1.38 0.00
N TYR A 247 6.71 -2.66 0.38
CA TYR A 247 6.60 -3.83 -0.49
C TYR A 247 5.84 -4.96 0.23
N ILE A 248 5.31 -5.89 -0.54
CA ILE A 248 4.65 -7.09 -0.04
C ILE A 248 5.69 -8.21 0.11
N HIS A 249 5.64 -8.90 1.25
CA HIS A 249 6.50 -10.03 1.56
C HIS A 249 5.77 -11.05 2.42
N CYS A 250 6.35 -12.23 2.57
CA CYS A 250 5.94 -13.20 3.58
C CYS A 250 6.84 -13.06 4.82
N GLY A 251 6.23 -13.00 6.00
CA GLY A 251 6.94 -12.88 7.26
C GLY A 251 6.24 -13.63 8.40
N ASP A 252 6.95 -13.80 9.51
CA ASP A 252 6.50 -14.62 10.64
C ASP A 252 5.64 -13.86 11.66
N THR A 253 5.36 -12.57 11.45
CA THR A 253 4.66 -11.74 12.44
C THR A 253 3.25 -12.22 12.75
N CYS A 254 2.61 -12.94 11.82
CA CYS A 254 1.29 -13.53 12.04
C CYS A 254 1.31 -14.76 12.95
N GLY A 255 2.47 -15.37 13.23
CA GLY A 255 2.55 -16.57 14.06
C GLY A 255 1.82 -17.81 13.50
N TYR A 256 1.31 -17.75 12.27
CA TYR A 256 0.78 -18.92 11.57
C TYR A 256 1.97 -19.79 11.08
N PRO A 257 1.88 -21.14 11.14
CA PRO A 257 2.96 -22.01 10.68
C PRO A 257 3.40 -21.69 9.25
N GLY A 258 4.67 -21.29 9.11
CA GLY A 258 5.26 -20.92 7.82
C GLY A 258 5.01 -19.47 7.36
N GLY A 259 4.50 -18.60 8.24
CA GLY A 259 4.36 -17.17 7.98
C GLY A 259 3.14 -16.80 7.13
N CYS A 260 2.93 -15.49 7.00
CA CYS A 260 1.85 -14.90 6.20
C CYS A 260 2.38 -13.75 5.36
N ASN A 261 1.73 -13.50 4.22
CA ASN A 261 1.98 -12.30 3.44
C ASN A 261 1.40 -11.05 4.13
N ASN A 262 2.16 -9.94 4.06
CA ASN A 262 1.80 -8.60 4.51
C ASN A 262 2.73 -7.52 3.89
N MET A 263 2.47 -6.25 4.20
CA MET A 263 3.35 -5.14 3.82
C MET A 263 4.43 -4.85 4.89
N SER A 264 5.61 -4.43 4.40
CA SER A 264 6.71 -3.86 5.19
C SER A 264 7.51 -2.88 4.32
N PRO A 265 8.46 -2.08 4.87
CA PRO A 265 8.76 -1.90 6.29
C PRO A 265 7.75 -0.99 7.00
N TYR A 266 7.63 -1.23 8.31
CA TYR A 266 7.07 -0.27 9.25
C TYR A 266 8.15 0.78 9.54
N ASN A 267 7.87 2.03 9.19
CA ASN A 267 8.80 3.16 9.33
C ASN A 267 8.11 4.23 10.16
N ASP A 268 8.71 4.65 11.27
CA ASP A 268 8.09 5.60 12.19
C ASP A 268 7.51 6.83 11.47
N LYS A 269 8.07 7.30 10.36
CA LYS A 269 7.59 8.48 9.62
C LYS A 269 6.27 8.32 8.87
N LEU A 270 5.83 7.08 8.59
CA LEU A 270 4.56 6.79 7.91
C LEU A 270 3.52 6.17 8.85
N PHE A 271 3.90 5.91 10.09
CA PHE A 271 3.13 5.15 11.06
C PHE A 271 2.89 6.02 12.30
N ASP A 272 1.85 5.69 13.07
CA ASP A 272 1.48 6.40 14.29
C ASP A 272 1.26 7.91 14.05
N LEU A 273 0.57 8.29 12.97
CA LEU A 273 0.47 9.69 12.54
C LEU A 273 -0.50 10.54 13.36
N GLY A 274 -1.51 9.90 13.97
CA GLY A 274 -2.46 10.47 14.93
C GLY A 274 -3.44 11.54 14.39
N ILE A 275 -4.69 11.53 14.88
CA ILE A 275 -5.70 12.56 14.62
C ILE A 275 -6.02 13.31 15.92
N LYS A 276 -5.73 14.61 15.96
CA LYS A 276 -5.93 15.46 17.14
C LYS A 276 -7.40 15.77 17.43
N SER A 277 -8.16 16.03 16.38
CA SER A 277 -9.58 16.39 16.44
C SER A 277 -10.24 16.28 15.06
N LEU A 278 -11.55 16.07 15.02
CA LEU A 278 -12.33 16.08 13.79
C LEU A 278 -13.06 17.42 13.60
N PRO A 279 -13.19 17.93 12.36
CA PRO A 279 -12.65 17.36 11.13
C PRO A 279 -11.11 17.49 11.07
N ALA A 280 -10.44 16.52 10.46
CA ALA A 280 -9.00 16.56 10.20
C ALA A 280 -8.69 16.44 8.71
N LYS A 281 -7.51 16.91 8.33
CA LYS A 281 -7.03 16.86 6.96
C LYS A 281 -5.54 16.54 6.94
N ALA A 282 -5.15 15.47 6.25
CA ALA A 282 -3.76 15.21 5.91
C ALA A 282 -3.53 15.47 4.42
N VAL A 283 -2.55 16.30 4.07
CA VAL A 283 -2.14 16.50 2.68
C VAL A 283 -0.81 15.79 2.44
N VAL A 284 -0.85 14.72 1.67
CA VAL A 284 0.33 13.91 1.30
C VAL A 284 0.85 14.40 -0.05
N LYS A 285 2.06 14.95 -0.06
CA LYS A 285 2.76 15.32 -1.29
C LYS A 285 3.58 14.13 -1.78
N LEU A 286 3.50 13.82 -3.06
CA LEU A 286 4.20 12.72 -3.71
C LEU A 286 5.18 13.26 -4.74
N TRP A 287 6.40 12.70 -4.77
CA TRP A 287 7.42 13.06 -5.76
C TRP A 287 8.04 11.84 -6.40
N GLN A 288 8.35 11.96 -7.70
CA GLN A 288 9.12 10.98 -8.45
C GLN A 288 10.60 11.05 -8.10
N ASN A 289 11.12 12.26 -7.88
CA ASN A 289 12.51 12.52 -7.51
C ASN A 289 12.59 13.09 -6.10
N TYR A 290 13.74 12.99 -5.45
CA TYR A 290 13.92 13.55 -4.10
C TYR A 290 13.70 15.08 -4.15
N PRO A 291 12.76 15.65 -3.38
CA PRO A 291 12.52 17.09 -3.37
C PRO A 291 13.61 17.82 -2.59
N ARG A 292 13.77 19.13 -2.81
CA ARG A 292 14.76 19.94 -2.05
C ARG A 292 14.30 20.13 -0.61
N SER A 293 12.99 20.18 -0.40
CA SER A 293 12.36 20.26 0.93
C SER A 293 10.95 19.67 0.93
N ALA A 294 10.43 19.35 2.12
CA ALA A 294 9.05 18.87 2.29
C ALA A 294 7.98 19.91 1.86
N ASN A 295 8.40 21.16 1.64
CA ASN A 295 7.53 22.28 1.27
C ASN A 295 7.45 22.49 -0.23
N ASP A 296 8.31 21.85 -1.02
CA ASP A 296 8.22 21.90 -2.48
C ASP A 296 6.83 21.39 -2.93
N ALA A 297 6.34 21.87 -4.07
CA ALA A 297 5.10 21.35 -4.64
C ALA A 297 5.26 19.86 -4.98
N GLY A 298 4.24 19.05 -4.70
CA GLY A 298 4.20 17.66 -5.12
C GLY A 298 4.18 17.52 -6.64
N ASP A 299 4.76 16.44 -7.15
CA ASP A 299 4.44 16.01 -8.52
C ASP A 299 2.94 15.64 -8.59
N PHE A 300 2.41 15.12 -7.49
CA PHE A 300 1.00 14.83 -7.25
C PHE A 300 0.67 14.99 -5.76
N GLU A 301 -0.58 15.31 -5.42
CA GLU A 301 -1.02 15.48 -4.03
C GLU A 301 -2.23 14.60 -3.71
N VAL A 302 -2.22 13.95 -2.56
CA VAL A 302 -3.36 13.18 -2.03
C VAL A 302 -3.85 13.86 -0.77
N THR A 303 -5.12 14.24 -0.72
CA THR A 303 -5.76 14.82 0.45
C THR A 303 -6.63 13.78 1.13
N LEU A 304 -6.33 13.48 2.39
CA LEU A 304 -7.14 12.62 3.25
C LEU A 304 -7.99 13.50 4.15
N LEU A 305 -9.30 13.41 4.03
CA LEU A 305 -10.28 14.14 4.83
C LEU A 305 -10.89 13.18 5.85
N PHE A 306 -10.80 13.52 7.13
CA PHE A 306 -11.36 12.72 8.21
C PHE A 306 -12.51 13.49 8.87
N ASN A 307 -13.71 12.94 8.81
CA ASN A 307 -14.94 13.53 9.34
C ASN A 307 -15.50 12.73 10.51
#